data_AF-K2E0N9-F1
#
_entry.id   AF-K2E0N9-F1
#
_cell.length_a   1.000
_cell.length_b   1.000
_cell.length_c   1.000
_cell.angle_alpha   90.00
_cell.angle_beta   90.00
_cell.angle_gamma   90.00
#
_symmetry.space_group_name_H-M   'P 1'
#
loop_
_entity.id
_entity.type
_entity.pdbx_description
1 polymer ?
#
loop_
_entity_poly.entity_id
_entity_poly.type
_entity_poly.pdbx_seq_one_letter_code
_entity_poly.pdbx_strand_id
1 'polypeptide(L)'
;MCQIDAPLFIIYSYVSVIIIALVTSFSIFLSDKKNPLNRNAFYFISIIVLWTIGDLIQWTTDNARISYVFFRLSYLMDFFYLFFLYFSYAMAGEELSWKKKLMFALPLSLTVFAVVKGYAIGSVNLETCEYALGWYIYPSLFLNLIYAIWASAVLLKKYFNPFIWHNKKRQIKILVISIMTFVSWSIFYEALDVFRIAEKMQIDISPYFILGNLFFMALMIFAIIEYDLFDFRILPRKWFVFSIFSAIFWGMFFLTLTPVFYSILLIFYVAIIWIFWGK
;
A
#
# COMPACT_ATOMS: atom_id res chain seq x y z
N MET A 1 18.60 3.30 24.02
CA MET A 1 18.84 2.73 22.67
C MET A 1 17.60 1.94 22.33
N CYS A 2 16.93 2.28 21.23
CA CYS A 2 15.74 1.57 20.78
C CYS A 2 16.17 0.25 20.11
N GLN A 3 16.52 -0.78 20.87
CA GLN A 3 16.75 -2.10 20.27
C GLN A 3 15.39 -2.74 20.02
N ILE A 4 14.84 -2.47 18.83
CA ILE A 4 13.75 -3.26 18.29
C ILE A 4 14.43 -4.43 17.58
N ASP A 5 14.40 -5.62 18.18
CA ASP A 5 14.77 -6.86 17.51
C ASP A 5 13.71 -7.15 16.44
N ALA A 6 13.69 -6.37 15.37
CA ALA A 6 12.80 -6.57 14.25
C ALA A 6 13.17 -7.91 13.59
N PRO A 7 12.26 -8.89 13.56
CA PRO A 7 12.54 -10.17 12.93
C PRO A 7 13.04 -9.98 11.50
N LEU A 8 14.10 -10.67 11.11
CA LEU A 8 14.71 -10.55 9.78
C LEU A 8 13.68 -10.68 8.64
N PHE A 9 12.65 -11.53 8.80
CA PHE A 9 11.62 -11.72 7.77
C PHE A 9 10.84 -10.45 7.44
N ILE A 10 10.68 -9.56 8.43
CA ILE A 10 9.97 -8.30 8.28
C ILE A 10 10.80 -7.39 7.36
N ILE A 11 12.09 -7.24 7.66
CA ILE A 11 13.02 -6.45 6.83
C ILE A 11 13.00 -6.91 5.37
N TYR A 12 13.10 -8.22 5.12
CA TYR A 12 13.04 -8.75 3.75
C TYR A 12 11.68 -8.52 3.08
N SER A 13 10.58 -8.53 3.83
CA SER A 13 9.25 -8.22 3.31
C SER A 13 9.15 -6.77 2.85
N TYR A 14 9.69 -5.82 3.64
CA TYR A 14 9.78 -4.40 3.25
C TYR A 14 10.63 -4.22 1.99
N VAL A 15 11.84 -4.80 1.96
CA VAL A 15 12.75 -4.72 0.81
C VAL A 15 12.09 -5.30 -0.45
N SER A 16 11.39 -6.42 -0.32
CA SER A 16 10.67 -7.03 -1.43
C SER A 16 9.59 -6.11 -1.98
N VAL A 17 8.72 -5.56 -1.13
CA VAL A 17 7.68 -4.61 -1.55
C VAL A 17 8.29 -3.38 -2.23
N ILE A 18 9.38 -2.83 -1.69
CA ILE A 18 10.09 -1.68 -2.28
C ILE A 18 10.56 -2.00 -3.70
N ILE A 19 11.29 -3.10 -3.88
CA ILE A 19 11.82 -3.50 -5.20
C ILE A 19 10.68 -3.71 -6.19
N ILE A 20 9.64 -4.43 -5.77
CA ILE A 20 8.48 -4.76 -6.61
C ILE A 20 7.74 -3.50 -7.06
N ALA A 21 7.44 -2.61 -6.11
CA ALA A 21 6.72 -1.38 -6.38
C ALA A 21 7.57 -0.43 -7.24
N LEU A 22 8.88 -0.35 -7.02
CA LEU A 22 9.80 0.41 -7.89
C LEU A 22 9.79 -0.14 -9.31
N VAL A 23 10.07 -1.42 -9.51
CA VAL A 23 10.14 -1.97 -10.87
C VAL A 23 8.77 -1.88 -11.56
N THR A 24 7.68 -2.13 -10.85
CA THR A 24 6.32 -2.01 -11.40
C THR A 24 6.00 -0.57 -11.80
N SER A 25 6.22 0.40 -10.91
CA SER A 25 5.93 1.81 -11.17
C SER A 25 6.73 2.35 -12.36
N PHE A 26 8.06 2.12 -12.38
CA PHE A 26 8.91 2.55 -13.47
C PHE A 26 8.55 1.87 -14.79
N SER A 27 8.24 0.57 -14.76
CA SER A 27 7.79 -0.14 -15.96
C SER A 27 6.51 0.51 -16.52
N ILE A 28 5.52 0.81 -15.68
CA ILE A 28 4.27 1.46 -16.12
C ILE A 28 4.55 2.82 -16.74
N PHE A 29 5.39 3.61 -16.08
CA PHE A 29 5.74 4.96 -16.52
C PHE A 29 6.49 4.95 -17.86
N LEU A 30 7.46 4.04 -18.02
CA LEU A 30 8.26 3.94 -19.23
C LEU A 30 7.47 3.39 -20.43
N SER A 31 6.41 2.60 -20.20
CA SER A 31 5.57 2.07 -21.29
C SER A 31 4.84 3.17 -22.07
N ASP A 32 4.24 4.13 -21.36
CA ASP A 32 3.62 5.32 -21.97
C ASP A 32 3.52 6.49 -20.98
N LYS A 33 4.57 7.31 -20.96
CA LYS A 33 4.68 8.50 -20.09
C LYS A 33 3.67 9.62 -20.39
N LYS A 34 3.03 9.61 -21.57
CA LYS A 34 2.02 10.63 -21.94
C LYS A 34 0.63 10.23 -21.46
N ASN A 35 0.37 8.93 -21.33
CA ASN A 35 -0.92 8.43 -20.86
C ASN A 35 -1.19 8.84 -19.40
N PRO A 36 -2.31 9.54 -19.12
CA PRO A 36 -2.64 9.96 -17.76
C PRO A 36 -2.86 8.79 -16.80
N LEU A 37 -3.33 7.63 -17.30
CA LEU A 37 -3.50 6.41 -16.51
C LEU A 37 -2.14 5.92 -15.99
N ASN A 38 -1.15 5.79 -16.88
CA ASN A 38 0.19 5.33 -16.53
C ASN A 38 0.89 6.29 -15.57
N ARG A 39 0.77 7.61 -15.81
CA ARG A 39 1.39 8.61 -14.94
C ARG A 39 0.76 8.64 -13.55
N ASN A 40 -0.57 8.58 -13.45
CA ASN A 40 -1.24 8.49 -12.15
C ASN A 40 -0.91 7.17 -11.45
N ALA A 41 -0.77 6.08 -12.22
CA ALA A 41 -0.35 4.79 -11.72
C ALA A 41 1.04 4.83 -11.08
N PHE A 42 1.99 5.42 -11.80
CA PHE A 42 3.34 5.66 -11.31
C PHE A 42 3.35 6.45 -10.00
N TYR A 43 2.61 7.56 -9.91
CA TYR A 43 2.58 8.37 -8.69
C TYR A 43 1.99 7.62 -7.50
N PHE A 44 0.88 6.89 -7.68
CA PHE A 44 0.29 6.16 -6.55
C PHE A 44 1.23 5.05 -6.05
N ILE A 45 1.88 4.29 -6.94
CA ILE A 45 2.80 3.20 -6.54
C ILE A 45 4.07 3.77 -5.91
N SER A 46 4.55 4.92 -6.40
CA SER A 46 5.74 5.58 -5.83
C SER A 46 5.50 6.01 -4.38
N ILE A 47 4.27 6.37 -4.00
CA ILE A 47 3.95 6.68 -2.60
C ILE A 47 4.03 5.43 -1.74
N ILE A 48 3.58 4.26 -2.21
CA ILE A 48 3.78 2.99 -1.50
C ILE A 48 5.27 2.74 -1.27
N VAL A 49 6.12 2.99 -2.28
CA VAL A 49 7.58 2.85 -2.13
C VAL A 49 8.12 3.75 -1.02
N LEU A 50 7.79 5.05 -1.08
CA LEU A 50 8.26 6.03 -0.09
C LEU A 50 7.77 5.69 1.32
N TRP A 51 6.53 5.22 1.42
CA TRP A 51 5.97 4.75 2.68
C TRP A 51 6.74 3.55 3.22
N THR A 52 6.92 2.53 2.38
CA THR A 52 7.58 1.28 2.78
C THR A 52 9.04 1.53 3.19
N ILE A 53 9.73 2.46 2.53
CA ILE A 53 11.07 2.92 2.94
C ILE A 53 11.00 3.63 4.30
N GLY A 54 10.04 4.54 4.47
CA GLY A 54 9.89 5.29 5.71
C GLY A 54 9.62 4.39 6.91
N ASP A 55 8.69 3.44 6.78
CA ASP A 55 8.39 2.45 7.80
C ASP A 55 9.61 1.56 8.09
N LEU A 56 10.32 1.09 7.05
CA LEU A 56 11.53 0.28 7.26
C LEU A 56 12.58 1.06 8.09
N ILE A 57 12.82 2.33 7.78
CA ILE A 57 13.76 3.17 8.53
C ILE A 57 13.24 3.40 9.95
N GLN A 58 11.95 3.70 10.11
CA GLN A 58 11.33 3.88 11.43
C GLN A 58 11.54 2.67 12.34
N TRP A 59 11.38 1.46 11.82
CA TRP A 59 11.47 0.22 12.59
C TRP A 59 12.89 -0.32 12.79
N THR A 60 13.86 0.11 11.97
CA THR A 60 15.24 -0.41 12.02
C THR A 60 16.25 0.59 12.59
N THR A 61 15.86 1.84 12.85
CA THR A 61 16.77 2.85 13.40
C THR A 61 16.84 2.79 14.92
N ASP A 62 18.06 2.76 15.47
CA ASP A 62 18.29 2.86 16.92
C ASP A 62 18.07 4.29 17.47
N ASN A 63 17.93 5.28 16.58
CA ASN A 63 17.81 6.69 16.93
C ASN A 63 16.35 7.13 16.99
N ALA A 64 15.84 7.33 18.21
CA ALA A 64 14.46 7.76 18.47
C ALA A 64 14.07 9.04 17.74
N ARG A 65 15.00 9.98 17.47
CA ARG A 65 14.69 11.20 16.71
C ARG A 65 14.47 10.90 15.23
N ILE A 66 15.25 9.99 14.65
CA ILE A 66 15.07 9.56 13.26
C ILE A 66 13.75 8.82 13.13
N SER A 67 13.50 7.85 14.02
CA SER A 67 12.23 7.13 14.08
C SER A 67 11.04 8.11 14.19
N TYR A 68 11.10 9.11 15.07
CA TYR A 68 10.04 10.10 15.22
C TYR A 68 9.79 10.93 13.96
N VAL A 69 10.83 11.28 13.20
CA VAL A 69 10.67 11.99 11.92
C VAL A 69 9.92 11.11 10.91
N PHE A 70 10.30 9.84 10.77
CA PHE A 70 9.62 8.92 9.86
C PHE A 70 8.19 8.59 10.32
N PHE A 71 7.95 8.47 11.62
CA PHE A 71 6.61 8.36 12.20
C PHE A 71 5.72 9.56 11.89
N ARG A 72 6.27 10.78 11.85
CA ARG A 72 5.51 11.96 11.39
C ARG A 72 5.26 11.94 9.89
N LEU A 73 6.25 11.52 9.12
CA LEU A 73 6.14 11.45 7.66
C LEU A 73 5.17 10.35 7.19
N SER A 74 4.95 9.30 7.98
CA SER A 74 4.00 8.23 7.64
C SER A 74 2.56 8.76 7.50
N TYR A 75 2.16 9.79 8.23
CA TYR A 75 0.86 10.47 8.03
C TYR A 75 0.73 11.13 6.66
N LEU A 76 1.83 11.55 6.01
CA LEU A 76 1.77 12.06 4.63
C LEU A 76 1.47 10.95 3.61
N MET A 77 1.48 9.68 4.03
CA MET A 77 1.15 8.56 3.16
C MET A 77 -0.36 8.46 2.91
N ASP A 78 -1.20 9.19 3.64
CA ASP A 78 -2.63 9.38 3.32
C ASP A 78 -2.85 9.92 1.89
N PHE A 79 -1.85 10.61 1.33
CA PHE A 79 -1.86 11.03 -0.07
C PHE A 79 -2.00 9.84 -1.03
N PHE A 80 -1.63 8.63 -0.62
CA PHE A 80 -1.90 7.39 -1.35
C PHE A 80 -3.35 7.32 -1.85
N TYR A 81 -4.32 7.60 -0.97
CA TYR A 81 -5.74 7.53 -1.32
C TYR A 81 -6.16 8.62 -2.29
N LEU A 82 -5.55 9.80 -2.22
CA LEU A 82 -5.76 10.88 -3.19
C LEU A 82 -5.28 10.48 -4.58
N PHE A 83 -4.07 9.93 -4.69
CA PHE A 83 -3.53 9.49 -5.97
C PHE A 83 -4.28 8.28 -6.52
N PHE A 84 -4.76 7.39 -5.64
CA PHE A 84 -5.64 6.29 -6.05
C PHE A 84 -6.99 6.81 -6.59
N LEU A 85 -7.56 7.86 -5.99
CA LEU A 85 -8.74 8.54 -6.53
C LEU A 85 -8.45 9.12 -7.92
N TYR A 86 -7.31 9.79 -8.11
CA TYR A 86 -6.91 10.32 -9.43
C TYR A 86 -6.72 9.21 -10.46
N PHE A 87 -6.13 8.09 -10.05
CA PHE A 87 -5.99 6.89 -10.88
C PHE A 87 -7.37 6.31 -11.26
N SER A 88 -8.32 6.28 -10.32
CA SER A 88 -9.69 5.80 -10.55
C SER A 88 -10.44 6.64 -11.58
N TYR A 89 -10.31 7.97 -11.53
CA TYR A 89 -10.87 8.87 -12.55
C TYR A 89 -10.23 8.64 -13.93
N ALA A 90 -8.90 8.53 -14.00
CA ALA A 90 -8.22 8.21 -15.26
C ALA A 90 -8.69 6.85 -15.82
N MET A 91 -8.90 5.86 -14.96
CA MET A 91 -9.39 4.54 -15.36
C MET A 91 -10.83 4.57 -15.87
N ALA A 92 -11.67 5.42 -15.28
CA ALA A 92 -13.02 5.70 -15.78
C ALA A 92 -13.02 6.44 -17.14
N GLY A 93 -11.87 6.98 -17.57
CA GLY A 93 -11.73 7.81 -18.77
C GLY A 93 -12.16 9.26 -18.52
N GLU A 94 -12.15 9.70 -17.27
CA GLU A 94 -12.50 11.06 -16.86
C GLU A 94 -11.23 11.85 -16.52
N GLU A 95 -11.01 12.98 -17.21
CA GLU A 95 -9.92 13.88 -16.88
C GLU A 95 -10.32 14.86 -15.77
N LEU A 96 -9.60 14.83 -14.66
CA LEU A 96 -9.79 15.80 -13.59
C LEU A 96 -9.15 17.14 -13.93
N SER A 97 -9.95 18.20 -13.94
CA SER A 97 -9.46 19.56 -14.01
C SER A 97 -8.59 19.91 -12.79
N TRP A 98 -7.67 20.87 -12.95
CA TRP A 98 -6.82 21.37 -11.86
C TRP A 98 -7.63 21.78 -10.62
N LYS A 99 -8.79 22.43 -10.82
CA LYS A 99 -9.68 22.84 -9.72
C LYS A 99 -10.18 21.66 -8.90
N LYS A 100 -10.59 20.56 -9.54
CA LYS A 100 -11.02 19.34 -8.84
C LYS A 100 -9.87 18.68 -8.09
N LYS A 101 -8.67 18.64 -8.70
CA LYS A 101 -7.47 18.11 -8.02
C LYS A 101 -7.16 18.91 -6.76
N LEU A 102 -7.17 20.24 -6.84
CA LEU A 102 -6.93 21.12 -5.70
C LEU A 102 -8.01 20.93 -4.61
N MET A 103 -9.28 20.85 -5.00
CA MET A 103 -10.38 20.58 -4.07
C MET A 103 -10.20 19.24 -3.34
N PHE A 104 -9.75 18.20 -4.06
CA PHE A 104 -9.44 16.91 -3.46
C PHE A 104 -8.15 16.92 -2.63
N ALA A 105 -7.20 17.81 -2.89
CA ALA A 105 -5.99 17.93 -2.08
C ALA A 105 -6.20 18.77 -0.81
N LEU A 106 -7.22 19.64 -0.79
CA LEU A 106 -7.45 20.59 0.30
C LEU A 106 -7.61 19.92 1.68
N PRO A 107 -8.40 18.84 1.86
CA PRO A 107 -8.50 18.17 3.16
C PRO A 107 -7.14 17.64 3.66
N LEU A 108 -6.30 17.14 2.75
CA LEU A 108 -4.96 16.62 3.06
C LEU A 108 -3.92 17.72 3.31
N SER A 109 -4.21 18.99 2.97
CA SER A 109 -3.36 20.10 3.38
C SER A 109 -3.33 20.28 4.90
N LEU A 110 -4.41 19.89 5.59
CA LEU A 110 -4.44 19.84 7.05
C LEU A 110 -3.48 18.77 7.59
N THR A 111 -3.34 17.63 6.90
CA THR A 111 -2.34 16.60 7.19
C THR A 111 -0.94 17.18 7.11
N VAL A 112 -0.62 17.91 6.04
CA VAL A 112 0.69 18.55 5.88
C VAL A 112 0.95 19.53 7.02
N PHE A 113 -0.04 20.35 7.39
CA PHE A 113 0.10 21.28 8.51
C PHE A 113 0.35 20.57 9.84
N ALA A 114 -0.44 19.53 10.14
CA ALA A 114 -0.27 18.69 11.33
C ALA A 114 1.13 18.08 11.35
N VAL A 115 1.58 17.50 10.22
CA VAL A 115 2.90 16.88 10.05
C VAL A 115 4.03 17.86 10.24
N VAL A 116 3.97 19.06 9.67
CA VAL A 116 5.05 20.06 9.79
C VAL A 116 5.11 20.66 11.19
N LYS A 117 3.96 20.94 11.82
CA LYS A 117 3.91 21.54 13.16
C LYS A 117 4.04 20.51 14.28
N GLY A 118 3.88 19.22 13.99
CA GLY A 118 3.79 18.17 15.01
C GLY A 118 2.52 18.32 15.85
N TYR A 119 1.52 19.04 15.33
CA TYR A 119 0.29 19.32 16.06
C TYR A 119 -0.64 18.12 15.92
N ALA A 120 -1.22 17.67 17.03
CA ALA A 120 -2.15 16.54 17.09
C ALA A 120 -1.58 15.18 16.64
N ILE A 121 -0.31 15.15 16.26
CA ILE A 121 0.44 13.94 15.96
C ILE A 121 0.95 13.37 17.27
N GLY A 122 1.05 12.05 17.29
CA GLY A 122 1.59 11.30 18.41
C GLY A 122 3.00 11.73 18.84
N SER A 123 3.44 11.17 19.95
CA SER A 123 4.80 11.36 20.48
C SER A 123 5.55 10.04 20.55
N VAL A 124 6.87 10.11 20.45
CA VAL A 124 7.76 8.97 20.73
C VAL A 124 8.45 9.25 22.06
N ASN A 125 8.32 8.32 23.01
CA ASN A 125 9.11 8.37 24.23
C ASN A 125 10.58 8.07 23.86
N LEU A 126 11.49 9.01 24.14
CA LEU A 126 12.90 8.85 23.76
C LEU A 126 13.63 7.78 24.59
N GLU A 127 13.10 7.43 25.76
CA GLU A 127 13.70 6.45 26.67
C GLU A 127 13.21 5.03 26.38
N THR A 128 11.90 4.86 26.18
CA THR A 128 11.27 3.54 25.93
C THR A 128 11.03 3.24 24.45
N CYS A 129 11.13 4.25 23.58
CA CYS A 129 10.82 4.16 22.15
C CYS A 129 9.37 3.73 21.86
N GLU A 130 8.50 3.92 22.84
CA GLU A 130 7.07 3.68 22.70
C GLU A 130 6.41 4.86 21.97
N TYR A 131 5.55 4.51 21.02
CA TYR A 131 4.73 5.45 20.27
C TYR A 131 3.41 5.67 21.00
N ALA A 132 3.05 6.92 21.22
CA ALA A 132 1.72 7.31 21.64
C ALA A 132 1.00 7.88 20.43
N LEU A 133 -0.16 7.32 20.07
CA LEU A 133 -0.97 7.85 18.98
C LEU A 133 -1.55 9.22 19.34
N GLY A 134 -1.47 10.15 18.39
CA GLY A 134 -2.13 11.45 18.50
C GLY A 134 -3.56 11.36 17.99
N TRP A 135 -4.45 12.26 18.46
CA TRP A 135 -5.86 12.25 18.04
C TRP A 135 -6.06 12.48 16.54
N TYR A 136 -5.05 13.00 15.82
CA TYR A 136 -5.12 13.19 14.38
C TYR A 136 -5.28 11.88 13.59
N ILE A 137 -4.99 10.72 14.19
CA ILE A 137 -5.19 9.42 13.54
C ILE A 137 -6.65 9.19 13.13
N TYR A 138 -7.62 9.63 13.94
CA TYR A 138 -9.05 9.44 13.66
C TYR A 138 -9.54 10.22 12.42
N PRO A 139 -9.31 11.54 12.29
CA PRO A 139 -9.68 12.26 11.08
C PRO A 139 -8.90 11.80 9.85
N SER A 140 -7.63 11.38 10.00
CA SER A 140 -6.85 10.76 8.91
C SER A 140 -7.53 9.49 8.38
N LEU A 141 -7.85 8.53 9.26
CA LEU A 141 -8.52 7.29 8.85
C LEU A 141 -9.90 7.53 8.25
N PHE A 142 -10.65 8.48 8.78
CA PHE A 142 -11.94 8.88 8.23
C PHE A 142 -11.81 9.44 6.81
N LEU A 143 -10.82 10.30 6.57
CA LEU A 143 -10.52 10.80 5.22
C LEU A 143 -10.14 9.65 4.29
N ASN A 144 -9.22 8.78 4.71
CA ASN A 144 -8.78 7.62 3.93
C ASN A 144 -9.97 6.74 3.49
N LEU A 145 -10.90 6.47 4.41
CA LEU A 145 -12.14 5.76 4.11
C LEU A 145 -13.02 6.51 3.09
N ILE A 146 -13.19 7.83 3.24
CA ILE A 146 -13.95 8.64 2.27
C ILE A 146 -13.32 8.57 0.87
N TYR A 147 -12.01 8.78 0.75
CA TYR A 147 -11.33 8.74 -0.55
C TYR A 147 -11.43 7.35 -1.19
N ALA A 148 -11.30 6.28 -0.40
CA ALA A 148 -11.43 4.92 -0.89
C ALA A 148 -12.85 4.58 -1.37
N ILE A 149 -13.88 4.97 -0.61
CA ILE A 149 -15.28 4.80 -1.01
C ILE A 149 -15.55 5.60 -2.28
N TRP A 150 -15.05 6.84 -2.36
CA TRP A 150 -15.22 7.68 -3.55
C TRP A 150 -14.54 7.06 -4.77
N ALA A 151 -13.28 6.65 -4.64
CA ALA A 151 -12.53 5.98 -5.71
C ALA A 151 -13.26 4.73 -6.20
N SER A 152 -13.73 3.91 -5.25
CA SER A 152 -14.53 2.72 -5.56
C SER A 152 -15.85 3.07 -6.25
N ALA A 153 -16.55 4.11 -5.82
CA ALA A 153 -17.79 4.56 -6.44
C ALA A 153 -17.57 5.02 -7.90
N VAL A 154 -16.48 5.74 -8.19
CA VAL A 154 -16.10 6.14 -9.55
C VAL A 154 -15.87 4.92 -10.43
N LEU A 155 -15.11 3.95 -9.93
CA LEU A 155 -14.84 2.69 -10.62
C LEU A 155 -16.11 1.86 -10.83
N LEU A 156 -16.97 1.72 -9.81
CA LEU A 156 -18.22 0.97 -9.87
C LEU A 156 -19.23 1.63 -10.83
N LYS A 157 -19.34 2.96 -10.83
CA LYS A 157 -20.15 3.69 -11.82
C LYS A 157 -19.71 3.33 -13.24
N LYS A 158 -18.39 3.24 -13.47
CA LYS A 158 -17.86 2.78 -14.75
C LYS A 158 -18.24 1.31 -14.97
N TYR A 159 -18.01 0.41 -14.01
CA TYR A 159 -18.31 -1.02 -14.09
C TYR A 159 -19.73 -1.35 -14.58
N PHE A 160 -20.73 -0.61 -14.09
CA PHE A 160 -22.15 -0.80 -14.45
C PHE A 160 -22.54 -0.28 -15.83
N ASN A 161 -21.65 0.41 -16.55
CA ASN A 161 -21.95 0.86 -17.91
C ASN A 161 -22.05 -0.36 -18.87
N PRO A 162 -23.17 -0.49 -19.61
CA PRO A 162 -23.42 -1.65 -20.47
C PRO A 162 -22.42 -1.75 -21.64
N PHE A 163 -21.82 -0.65 -22.09
CA PHE A 163 -20.92 -0.60 -23.24
C PHE A 163 -19.45 -0.91 -22.92
N ILE A 164 -19.15 -1.37 -21.71
CA ILE A 164 -17.78 -1.66 -21.30
C ILE A 164 -17.37 -3.08 -21.67
N TRP A 165 -16.22 -3.16 -22.33
CA TRP A 165 -15.51 -4.38 -22.65
C TRP A 165 -15.29 -5.27 -21.42
N HIS A 166 -15.50 -6.57 -21.58
CA HIS A 166 -15.44 -7.55 -20.49
C HIS A 166 -14.13 -7.51 -19.69
N ASN A 167 -12.99 -7.35 -20.36
CA ASN A 167 -11.69 -7.26 -19.69
C ASN A 167 -11.60 -6.03 -18.76
N LYS A 168 -12.13 -4.89 -19.19
CA LYS A 168 -12.15 -3.67 -18.38
C LYS A 168 -13.04 -3.80 -17.14
N LYS A 169 -14.14 -4.56 -17.22
CA LYS A 169 -14.95 -4.89 -16.03
C LYS A 169 -14.16 -5.71 -15.02
N ARG A 170 -13.37 -6.69 -15.47
CA ARG A 170 -12.52 -7.52 -14.59
C ARG A 170 -11.38 -6.70 -13.95
N GLN A 171 -10.73 -5.83 -14.72
CA GLN A 171 -9.74 -4.86 -14.20
C GLN A 171 -10.34 -4.03 -13.06
N ILE A 172 -11.50 -3.42 -13.31
CA ILE A 172 -12.21 -2.60 -12.32
C ILE A 172 -12.54 -3.41 -11.06
N LYS A 173 -13.08 -4.63 -11.22
CA LYS A 173 -13.44 -5.49 -10.09
C LYS A 173 -12.23 -5.73 -9.18
N ILE A 174 -11.07 -6.04 -9.75
CA ILE A 174 -9.86 -6.31 -8.95
C ILE A 174 -9.34 -5.04 -8.29
N LEU A 175 -9.36 -3.90 -8.98
CA LEU A 175 -8.95 -2.62 -8.39
C LEU A 175 -9.82 -2.23 -7.20
N VAL A 176 -11.15 -2.43 -7.30
CA VAL A 176 -12.09 -2.18 -6.19
C VAL A 176 -11.83 -3.14 -5.03
N ILE A 177 -11.62 -4.43 -5.30
CA ILE A 177 -11.26 -5.39 -4.24
C ILE A 177 -9.94 -4.99 -3.58
N SER A 178 -8.94 -4.63 -4.38
CA SER A 178 -7.61 -4.26 -3.89
C SER A 178 -7.69 -3.07 -2.93
N ILE A 179 -8.33 -1.97 -3.34
CA ILE A 179 -8.41 -0.78 -2.49
C ILE A 179 -9.28 -1.01 -1.25
N MET A 180 -10.40 -1.73 -1.37
CA MET A 180 -11.27 -1.98 -0.23
C MET A 180 -10.61 -2.91 0.78
N THR A 181 -9.92 -3.96 0.33
CA THR A 181 -9.15 -4.82 1.23
C THR A 181 -8.02 -4.04 1.91
N PHE A 182 -7.33 -3.17 1.18
CA PHE A 182 -6.25 -2.35 1.73
C PHE A 182 -6.72 -1.36 2.80
N VAL A 183 -7.85 -0.70 2.57
CA VAL A 183 -8.47 0.23 3.54
C VAL A 183 -8.95 -0.51 4.76
N SER A 184 -9.63 -1.64 4.57
CA SER A 184 -10.08 -2.49 5.67
C SER A 184 -8.90 -3.01 6.50
N TRP A 185 -7.80 -3.41 5.84
CA TRP A 185 -6.57 -3.80 6.50
C TRP A 185 -5.97 -2.65 7.31
N SER A 186 -5.95 -1.44 6.75
CA SER A 186 -5.44 -0.23 7.43
C SER A 186 -6.27 0.13 8.65
N ILE A 187 -7.60 0.11 8.53
CA ILE A 187 -8.51 0.36 9.65
C ILE A 187 -8.36 -0.72 10.73
N PHE A 188 -8.27 -1.99 10.31
CA PHE A 188 -8.08 -3.11 11.24
C PHE A 188 -6.76 -3.00 12.01
N TYR A 189 -5.68 -2.67 11.30
CA TYR A 189 -4.37 -2.45 11.90
C TYR A 189 -4.39 -1.33 12.95
N GLU A 190 -4.91 -0.15 12.59
CA GLU A 190 -4.97 0.99 13.51
C GLU A 190 -5.91 0.71 14.70
N ALA A 191 -7.03 0.03 14.47
CA ALA A 191 -7.91 -0.39 15.56
C ALA A 191 -7.17 -1.33 16.54
N LEU A 192 -6.42 -2.31 16.02
CA LEU A 192 -5.62 -3.20 16.85
C LEU A 192 -4.52 -2.45 17.62
N ASP A 193 -3.85 -1.47 17.01
CA ASP A 193 -2.84 -0.68 17.71
C ASP A 193 -3.45 0.19 18.82
N VAL A 194 -4.63 0.76 18.59
CA VAL A 194 -5.39 1.48 19.63
C VAL A 194 -5.76 0.54 20.78
N PHE A 195 -6.28 -0.66 20.51
CA PHE A 195 -6.58 -1.65 21.55
C PHE A 195 -5.32 -2.10 22.31
N ARG A 196 -4.21 -2.32 21.60
CA ARG A 196 -2.92 -2.66 22.18
C ARG A 196 -2.46 -1.61 23.20
N ILE A 197 -2.55 -0.34 22.82
CA ILE A 197 -2.18 0.79 23.69
C ILE A 197 -3.14 0.90 24.89
N ALA A 198 -4.45 0.75 24.66
CA ALA A 198 -5.46 0.87 25.71
C ALA A 198 -5.38 -0.24 26.76
N GLU A 199 -5.15 -1.50 26.33
CA GLU A 199 -5.13 -2.68 27.20
C GLU A 199 -3.72 -3.10 27.63
N LYS A 200 -2.68 -2.36 27.22
CA LYS A 200 -1.27 -2.68 27.45
C LYS A 200 -0.90 -4.11 27.01
N MET A 201 -1.50 -4.57 25.92
CA MET A 201 -1.19 -5.88 25.37
C MET A 201 0.22 -5.90 24.78
N GLN A 202 1.00 -6.94 25.08
CA GLN A 202 2.36 -7.13 24.55
C GLN A 202 2.39 -7.77 23.15
N ILE A 203 1.35 -7.57 22.34
CA ILE A 203 1.32 -8.12 20.98
C ILE A 203 1.92 -7.09 20.04
N ASP A 204 3.11 -7.38 19.50
CA ASP A 204 3.77 -6.50 18.53
C ASP A 204 3.27 -6.80 17.11
N ILE A 205 2.18 -6.13 16.74
CA ILE A 205 1.52 -6.28 15.43
C ILE A 205 2.08 -5.28 14.41
N SER A 206 2.72 -4.21 14.90
CA SER A 206 3.13 -3.07 14.10
C SER A 206 3.94 -3.41 12.85
N PRO A 207 4.94 -4.32 12.91
CA PRO A 207 5.75 -4.59 11.74
C PRO A 207 5.07 -5.47 10.69
N TYR A 208 3.94 -6.13 11.02
CA TYR A 208 3.19 -6.99 10.10
C TYR A 208 2.30 -6.22 9.13
N PHE A 209 2.18 -4.89 9.30
CA PHE A 209 1.43 -4.03 8.39
C PHE A 209 1.84 -4.22 6.91
N ILE A 210 3.13 -4.50 6.68
CA ILE A 210 3.74 -4.75 5.37
C ILE A 210 3.04 -5.86 4.57
N LEU A 211 2.39 -6.82 5.23
CA LEU A 211 1.64 -7.89 4.57
C LEU A 211 0.43 -7.36 3.79
N GLY A 212 -0.23 -6.31 4.29
CA GLY A 212 -1.31 -5.64 3.57
C GLY A 212 -0.82 -4.92 2.32
N ASN A 213 0.31 -4.22 2.41
CA ASN A 213 0.97 -3.57 1.26
C ASN A 213 1.38 -4.60 0.22
N LEU A 214 1.96 -5.72 0.66
CA LEU A 214 2.35 -6.82 -0.21
C LEU A 214 1.14 -7.43 -0.93
N PHE A 215 0.06 -7.72 -0.20
CA PHE A 215 -1.17 -8.26 -0.76
C PHE A 215 -1.81 -7.29 -1.77
N PHE A 216 -1.83 -5.99 -1.46
CA PHE A 216 -2.31 -4.97 -2.39
C PHE A 216 -1.46 -4.92 -3.67
N MET A 217 -0.13 -4.94 -3.54
CA MET A 217 0.78 -4.96 -4.69
C MET A 217 0.62 -6.24 -5.53
N ALA A 218 0.40 -7.39 -4.89
CA ALA A 218 0.11 -8.65 -5.56
C ALA A 218 -1.15 -8.55 -6.44
N LEU A 219 -2.24 -8.00 -5.91
CA LEU A 219 -3.48 -7.80 -6.66
C LEU A 219 -3.32 -6.78 -7.80
N MET A 220 -2.57 -5.70 -7.56
CA MET A 220 -2.25 -4.72 -8.61
C MET A 220 -1.48 -5.37 -9.76
N ILE A 221 -0.43 -6.14 -9.46
CA ILE A 221 0.37 -6.85 -10.46
C ILE A 221 -0.47 -7.88 -11.21
N PHE A 222 -1.33 -8.61 -10.50
CA PHE A 222 -2.29 -9.53 -11.11
C PHE A 222 -3.22 -8.80 -12.09
N ALA A 223 -3.76 -7.63 -11.70
CA ALA A 223 -4.60 -6.81 -12.57
C ALA A 223 -3.86 -6.36 -13.84
N ILE A 224 -2.58 -6.01 -13.71
CA ILE A 224 -1.73 -5.59 -14.82
C ILE A 224 -1.53 -6.70 -15.84
N ILE A 225 -1.41 -7.94 -15.38
CA ILE A 225 -0.88 -9.03 -16.20
C ILE A 225 -1.97 -9.92 -16.75
N GLU A 226 -2.94 -10.34 -15.93
CA GLU A 226 -4.02 -11.21 -16.38
C GLU A 226 -5.06 -10.42 -17.20
N TYR A 227 -5.20 -9.13 -16.94
CA TYR A 227 -6.23 -8.31 -17.55
C TYR A 227 -5.70 -7.16 -18.38
N ASP A 228 -4.38 -7.04 -18.57
CA ASP A 228 -3.77 -5.99 -19.40
C ASP A 228 -4.21 -4.58 -18.98
N LEU A 229 -4.11 -4.29 -17.67
CA LEU A 229 -4.44 -2.96 -17.13
C LEU A 229 -3.66 -1.84 -17.85
N PHE A 230 -2.45 -2.16 -18.33
CA PHE A 230 -1.63 -1.30 -19.18
C PHE A 230 -1.15 -2.08 -20.41
N ASP A 231 -1.00 -1.40 -21.54
CA ASP A 231 -0.40 -1.99 -22.76
C ASP A 231 1.12 -2.15 -22.56
N PHE A 232 1.52 -3.28 -21.97
CA PHE A 232 2.91 -3.64 -21.72
C PHE A 232 3.45 -4.53 -22.81
N ARG A 233 4.33 -4.00 -23.68
CA ARG A 233 5.04 -4.80 -24.69
C ARG A 233 6.43 -5.25 -24.28
N ILE A 234 7.00 -4.67 -23.21
CA ILE A 234 8.46 -4.65 -22.99
C ILE A 234 8.96 -5.69 -21.97
N LEU A 235 8.09 -6.29 -21.14
CA LEU A 235 8.50 -7.37 -20.21
C LEU A 235 7.73 -8.67 -20.48
N PRO A 236 8.40 -9.85 -20.41
CA PRO A 236 7.71 -11.13 -20.36
C PRO A 236 6.86 -11.21 -19.08
N ARG A 237 5.58 -10.85 -19.20
CA ARG A 237 4.66 -10.56 -18.09
C ARG A 237 4.67 -11.66 -17.00
N LYS A 238 4.73 -12.93 -17.40
CA LYS A 238 4.73 -14.10 -16.49
C LYS A 238 6.02 -14.26 -15.67
N TRP A 239 7.17 -13.92 -16.25
CA TRP A 239 8.48 -14.10 -15.60
C TRP A 239 8.76 -13.02 -14.55
N PHE A 240 8.24 -11.82 -14.76
CA PHE A 240 8.33 -10.74 -13.78
C PHE A 240 7.65 -11.12 -12.47
N VAL A 241 6.42 -11.62 -12.58
CA VAL A 241 5.60 -12.08 -11.45
C VAL A 241 6.25 -13.25 -10.74
N PHE A 242 6.64 -14.27 -11.50
CA PHE A 242 7.27 -15.45 -10.93
C PHE A 242 8.51 -15.05 -10.13
N SER A 243 9.40 -14.26 -10.71
CA SER A 243 10.63 -13.81 -10.03
C SER A 243 10.32 -13.02 -8.76
N ILE A 244 9.29 -12.19 -8.79
CA ILE A 244 8.85 -11.38 -7.66
C ILE A 244 8.25 -12.22 -6.53
N PHE A 245 7.28 -13.06 -6.84
CA PHE A 245 6.62 -13.90 -5.83
C PHE A 245 7.56 -14.97 -5.30
N SER A 246 8.43 -15.51 -6.14
CA SER A 246 9.49 -16.41 -5.70
C SER A 246 10.47 -15.68 -4.78
N ALA A 247 10.88 -14.43 -5.05
CA ALA A 247 11.75 -13.69 -4.16
C ALA A 247 11.11 -13.41 -2.78
N ILE A 248 9.84 -13.01 -2.75
CA ILE A 248 9.09 -12.82 -1.50
C ILE A 248 8.94 -14.15 -0.75
N PHE A 249 8.54 -15.20 -1.47
CA PHE A 249 8.34 -16.52 -0.89
C PHE A 249 9.64 -17.07 -0.32
N TRP A 250 10.74 -16.99 -1.06
CA TRP A 250 12.06 -17.37 -0.57
C TRP A 250 12.47 -16.55 0.66
N GLY A 251 12.19 -15.24 0.69
CA GLY A 251 12.43 -14.42 1.88
C GLY A 251 11.64 -14.88 3.11
N MET A 252 10.36 -15.23 2.95
CA MET A 252 9.49 -15.65 4.06
C MET A 252 9.68 -17.13 4.47
N PHE A 253 10.06 -17.99 3.51
CA PHE A 253 10.27 -19.42 3.70
C PHE A 253 11.48 -19.73 4.57
N PHE A 254 12.58 -18.98 4.43
CA PHE A 254 13.80 -19.20 5.21
C PHE A 254 13.74 -18.67 6.64
N LEU A 255 12.69 -17.90 6.97
CA LEU A 255 12.65 -17.12 8.21
C LEU A 255 11.40 -17.37 9.06
N THR A 256 10.54 -18.32 8.68
CA THR A 256 9.37 -18.70 9.48
C THR A 256 9.75 -19.71 10.58
N LEU A 257 9.44 -19.36 11.84
CA LEU A 257 9.78 -20.16 13.03
C LEU A 257 8.77 -21.30 13.33
N THR A 258 7.57 -21.30 12.72
CA THR A 258 6.53 -22.29 13.04
C THR A 258 6.01 -23.04 11.81
N PRO A 259 5.80 -24.37 11.90
CA PRO A 259 5.30 -25.21 10.80
C PRO A 259 3.92 -24.79 10.26
N VAL A 260 3.09 -24.17 11.10
CA VAL A 260 1.76 -23.68 10.72
C VAL A 260 1.85 -22.51 9.75
N PHE A 261 2.72 -21.53 10.06
CA PHE A 261 2.91 -20.35 9.22
C PHE A 261 3.55 -20.72 7.87
N TYR A 262 4.48 -21.69 7.91
CA TYR A 262 5.04 -22.31 6.71
C TYR A 262 3.96 -22.91 5.79
N SER A 263 3.03 -23.66 6.36
CA SER A 263 1.95 -24.31 5.61
C SER A 263 1.01 -23.28 4.97
N ILE A 264 0.68 -22.20 5.68
CA ILE A 264 -0.14 -21.10 5.15
C ILE A 264 0.58 -20.39 4.00
N LEU A 265 1.85 -20.05 4.17
CA LEU A 265 2.67 -19.42 3.12
C LEU A 265 2.83 -20.31 1.89
N LEU A 266 3.05 -21.61 2.09
CA LEU A 266 3.17 -22.58 1.01
C LEU A 266 1.85 -22.71 0.23
N ILE A 267 0.71 -22.82 0.92
CA ILE A 267 -0.62 -22.83 0.27
C ILE A 267 -0.82 -21.55 -0.53
N PHE A 268 -0.47 -20.39 0.04
CA PHE A 268 -0.60 -19.09 -0.63
C PHE A 268 0.28 -19.02 -1.89
N TYR A 269 1.53 -19.48 -1.80
CA TYR A 269 2.46 -19.52 -2.94
C TYR A 269 2.03 -20.49 -4.03
N VAL A 270 1.58 -21.69 -3.67
CA VAL A 270 1.04 -22.67 -4.62
C VAL A 270 -0.22 -22.14 -5.28
N ALA A 271 -1.11 -21.48 -4.52
CA ALA A 271 -2.30 -20.83 -5.08
C ALA A 271 -1.92 -19.73 -6.08
N ILE A 272 -0.91 -18.91 -5.77
CA ILE A 272 -0.39 -17.90 -6.69
C ILE A 272 0.18 -18.54 -7.96
N ILE A 273 1.07 -19.54 -7.84
CA ILE A 273 1.62 -20.25 -9.00
C ILE A 273 0.48 -20.84 -9.84
N TRP A 274 -0.49 -21.50 -9.21
CA TRP A 274 -1.61 -22.10 -9.92
C TRP A 274 -2.49 -21.05 -10.62
N ILE A 275 -2.73 -19.89 -10.03
CA ILE A 275 -3.44 -18.77 -10.67
C ILE A 275 -2.68 -18.30 -11.94
N PHE A 276 -1.35 -18.26 -11.91
CA PHE A 276 -0.53 -17.76 -13.03
C PHE A 276 -0.19 -18.82 -14.11
N TRP A 277 -0.15 -20.11 -13.74
CA TRP A 277 0.37 -21.20 -14.59
C TRP A 277 -0.59 -22.38 -14.76
N GLY A 278 -1.69 -22.46 -14.02
CA GLY A 278 -2.65 -23.56 -14.05
C GLY A 278 -3.62 -23.56 -15.24
N LYS A 279 -3.26 -22.89 -16.34
CA LYS A 279 -3.99 -22.90 -17.62
C LYS A 279 -3.09 -23.33 -18.76
#